data_AF-A0A2M7WY42-F1
#
_entry.id   AF-A0A2M7WY42-F1
#
_cell.length_a   1.000
_cell.length_b   1.000
_cell.length_c   1.000
_cell.angle_alpha   90.00
_cell.angle_beta   90.00
_cell.angle_gamma   90.00
#
_symmetry.space_group_name_H-M   'P 1'
#
loop_
_entity.id
_entity.type
_entity.pdbx_description
1 polymer ?
#
loop_
_entity_poly.entity_id
_entity_poly.type
_entity_poly.pdbx_seq_one_letter_code
_entity_poly.pdbx_strand_id
1 'polypeptide(L)'
;ANGVPADRATMKQALLEKGPLSVALDVSNGEWYYIDDNDNDVYDLGEPIVFACTSPVQSDHAVVITGYNDEHAYGYWVIKNSWGDDWGWEEDGYFNIIYGSCFIEESGVYYAEAGTEEWSVQDSAGTNVASVNELGTMVLKGTCSAGGTCTAPSNSFIVQNSGGGTVGYVDSSGNLCIETGDCSGGSANCNSPSGDAFIVQDSTGVNVAYIDETGDLCLTGYLIENGSP
;
A
#
# COMPACT_ATOMS: atom_id res chain seq x y z
N ALA A 1 1.57 -5.54 12.98
CA ALA A 1 1.50 -4.12 12.62
C ALA A 1 2.77 -3.45 13.10
N ASN A 2 3.48 -2.76 12.21
CA ASN A 2 4.76 -2.14 12.51
C ASN A 2 4.52 -0.80 13.18
N GLY A 3 4.43 -0.82 14.51
CA GLY A 3 4.14 0.38 15.30
C GLY A 3 5.31 1.36 15.29
N VAL A 4 5.02 2.62 15.06
CA VAL A 4 5.96 3.74 15.19
C VAL A 4 5.66 4.45 16.52
N PRO A 5 6.67 4.81 17.33
CA PRO A 5 6.47 5.69 18.47
C PRO A 5 5.75 6.97 18.03
N ALA A 6 4.66 7.30 18.72
CA ALA A 6 3.88 8.50 18.46
C ALA A 6 4.64 9.73 19.01
N ASP A 7 5.61 10.17 18.22
CA ASP A 7 6.49 11.32 18.46
C ASP A 7 6.78 11.98 17.12
N ARG A 8 6.65 13.32 17.05
CA ARG A 8 6.73 14.06 15.78
C ARG A 8 8.01 13.79 14.99
N ALA A 9 9.17 13.77 15.66
CA ALA A 9 10.44 13.55 14.97
C ALA A 9 10.52 12.13 14.41
N THR A 10 10.07 11.16 15.21
CA THR A 10 10.02 9.74 14.82
C THR A 10 9.04 9.49 13.68
N MET A 11 7.87 10.13 13.71
CA MET A 11 6.87 10.07 12.64
C MET A 11 7.39 10.67 11.35
N LYS A 12 8.06 11.83 11.38
CA LYS A 12 8.68 12.41 10.18
C LYS A 12 9.73 11.49 9.57
N GLN A 13 10.59 10.91 10.42
CA GLN A 13 11.59 9.95 9.97
C GLN A 13 10.93 8.72 9.33
N ALA A 14 9.92 8.15 9.98
CA ALA A 14 9.19 7.01 9.43
C ALA A 14 8.51 7.35 8.10
N LEU A 15 7.95 8.55 7.95
CA LEU A 15 7.33 8.99 6.69
C LEU A 15 8.34 9.02 5.54
N LEU A 16 9.57 9.48 5.81
CA LEU A 16 10.65 9.52 4.81
C LEU A 16 11.21 8.13 4.49
N GLU A 17 11.34 7.25 5.49
CA GLU A 17 11.97 5.94 5.33
C GLU A 17 11.00 4.85 4.87
N LYS A 18 9.73 4.94 5.26
CA LYS A 18 8.73 3.89 5.11
C LYS A 18 7.53 4.29 4.27
N GLY A 19 7.38 5.59 3.96
CA GLY A 19 6.22 6.11 3.25
C GLY A 19 5.04 6.42 4.16
N PRO A 20 3.81 6.53 3.61
CA PRO A 20 2.65 7.05 4.32
C PRO A 20 2.33 6.32 5.63
N LEU A 21 1.87 7.09 6.63
CA LEU A 21 1.57 6.59 7.97
C LEU A 21 0.07 6.58 8.23
N SER A 22 -0.49 5.44 8.59
CA SER A 22 -1.84 5.34 9.13
C SER A 22 -1.85 5.80 10.59
N VAL A 23 -2.76 6.73 10.89
CA VAL A 23 -2.97 7.32 12.21
C VAL A 23 -4.46 7.47 12.48
N ALA A 24 -4.81 7.80 13.73
CA ALA A 24 -6.16 8.20 14.09
C ALA A 24 -6.16 9.64 14.62
N LEU A 25 -7.32 10.28 14.55
CA LEU A 25 -7.56 11.61 15.09
C LEU A 25 -8.99 11.75 15.60
N ASP A 26 -9.22 12.80 16.37
CA ASP A 26 -10.55 13.24 16.82
C ASP A 26 -11.17 14.22 15.81
N VAL A 27 -12.39 13.96 15.33
CA VAL A 27 -13.12 14.89 14.45
C VAL A 27 -14.23 15.69 15.16
N SER A 28 -14.50 15.42 16.44
CA SER A 28 -15.69 15.89 17.15
C SER A 28 -15.69 17.38 17.48
N ASN A 29 -14.52 17.99 17.70
CA ASN A 29 -14.36 19.40 18.07
C ASN A 29 -13.30 20.12 17.22
N GLY A 30 -13.23 19.75 15.95
CA GLY A 30 -12.28 20.34 15.02
C GLY A 30 -12.86 21.54 14.28
N GLU A 31 -12.04 22.57 14.12
CA GLU A 31 -12.36 23.79 13.41
C GLU A 31 -11.31 24.05 12.32
N TRP A 32 -11.74 24.72 11.26
CA TRP A 32 -10.87 25.15 10.17
C TRP A 32 -10.38 26.57 10.43
N TYR A 33 -9.07 26.75 10.41
CA TYR A 33 -8.43 28.03 10.62
C TYR A 33 -7.68 28.46 9.37
N TYR A 34 -7.88 29.72 8.99
CA TYR A 34 -6.87 30.43 8.20
C TYR A 34 -5.76 30.84 9.16
N ILE A 35 -4.53 30.49 8.84
CA ILE A 35 -3.39 31.01 9.57
C ILE A 35 -3.00 32.34 8.94
N ASP A 36 -3.19 33.42 9.70
CA ASP A 36 -2.71 34.76 9.38
C ASP A 36 -1.40 34.99 10.13
N ASP A 37 -0.31 35.13 9.38
CA ASP A 37 1.02 35.40 9.93
C ASP A 37 1.22 36.86 10.36
N ASN A 38 0.27 37.78 10.11
CA ASN A 38 0.38 39.18 10.53
C ASN A 38 -0.97 39.83 10.91
N ASP A 39 -1.10 40.16 12.20
CA ASP A 39 -2.14 41.02 12.79
C ASP A 39 -2.56 42.20 11.85
N ASN A 40 -3.73 42.05 11.22
CA ASN A 40 -4.56 43.04 10.49
C ASN A 40 -4.34 43.27 8.99
N ASP A 41 -4.52 42.27 8.13
CA ASP A 41 -5.39 42.50 6.96
C ASP A 41 -5.98 41.22 6.37
N VAL A 42 -7.26 41.32 6.02
CA VAL A 42 -8.07 40.23 5.51
C VAL A 42 -7.77 40.00 4.01
N TYR A 43 -7.48 38.74 3.68
CA TYR A 43 -7.24 38.13 2.36
C TYR A 43 -5.85 38.28 1.73
N ASP A 44 -4.89 37.43 2.14
CA ASP A 44 -3.95 36.86 1.17
C ASP A 44 -4.22 35.36 1.00
N LEU A 45 -4.70 34.99 -0.19
CA LEU A 45 -5.19 33.68 -0.58
C LEU A 45 -4.03 32.75 -0.97
N GLY A 46 -2.99 32.70 -0.15
CA GLY A 46 -1.76 31.91 -0.41
C GLY A 46 -1.41 30.91 0.67
N GLU A 47 -1.93 31.06 1.89
CA GLU A 47 -1.59 30.19 3.02
C GLU A 47 -2.57 29.02 3.16
N PRO A 48 -2.08 27.80 3.49
CA PRO A 48 -2.91 26.61 3.58
C PRO A 48 -3.91 26.71 4.72
N ILE A 49 -5.16 26.31 4.45
CA ILE A 49 -6.16 26.10 5.52
C ILE A 49 -5.73 24.88 6.34
N VAL A 50 -5.72 25.04 7.66
CA VAL A 50 -5.40 23.96 8.60
C VAL A 50 -6.58 23.63 9.49
N PHE A 51 -6.62 22.37 9.90
CA PHE A 51 -7.54 21.83 10.88
C PHE A 51 -6.88 21.79 12.26
N ALA A 52 -7.62 22.16 13.30
CA ALA A 52 -7.18 21.94 14.68
C ALA A 52 -8.37 21.73 15.64
N CYS A 53 -8.10 21.05 16.76
CA CYS A 53 -9.08 20.75 17.78
C CYS A 53 -8.81 21.58 19.04
N THR A 54 -9.85 22.22 19.57
CA THR A 54 -9.77 23.02 20.79
C THR A 54 -9.99 22.20 22.06
N SER A 55 -10.71 21.08 21.95
CA SER A 55 -11.02 20.18 23.08
C SER A 55 -11.25 18.75 22.59
N PRO A 56 -10.20 18.04 22.13
CA PRO A 56 -10.34 16.66 21.70
C PRO A 56 -10.67 15.74 22.90
N VAL A 57 -11.54 14.77 22.67
CA VAL A 57 -12.10 13.81 23.63
C VAL A 57 -11.54 12.40 23.39
N GLN A 58 -11.53 11.95 22.14
CA GLN A 58 -10.98 10.64 21.74
C GLN A 58 -10.74 10.57 20.23
N SER A 59 -9.73 9.80 19.80
CA SER A 59 -9.60 9.45 18.39
C SER A 59 -10.77 8.58 17.93
N ASP A 60 -11.45 8.99 16.87
CA ASP A 60 -12.64 8.33 16.31
C ASP A 60 -12.60 8.21 14.78
N HIS A 61 -11.61 8.81 14.12
CA HIS A 61 -11.42 8.77 12.68
C HIS A 61 -10.01 8.33 12.31
N ALA A 62 -9.87 7.46 11.31
CA ALA A 62 -8.59 6.97 10.82
C ALA A 62 -8.25 7.59 9.47
N VAL A 63 -7.00 8.05 9.32
CA VAL A 63 -6.51 8.76 8.13
C VAL A 63 -5.07 8.36 7.80
N VAL A 64 -4.53 8.91 6.72
CA VAL A 64 -3.15 8.65 6.29
C VAL A 64 -2.36 9.95 6.22
N ILE A 65 -1.26 10.05 6.96
CA ILE A 65 -0.26 11.11 6.80
C ILE A 65 0.56 10.80 5.54
N THR A 66 0.64 11.76 4.63
CA THR A 66 1.40 11.64 3.36
C THR A 66 2.54 12.66 3.25
N GLY A 67 2.55 13.69 4.09
CA GLY A 67 3.54 14.75 4.06
C GLY A 67 3.53 15.59 5.34
N TYR A 68 4.44 16.55 5.40
CA TYR A 68 4.48 17.56 6.46
C TYR A 68 5.10 18.86 5.94
N ASN A 69 4.86 19.97 6.64
CA ASN A 69 5.49 21.26 6.36
C ASN A 69 5.98 21.90 7.66
N ASP A 70 7.28 22.16 7.73
CA ASP A 70 7.94 22.82 8.86
C ASP A 70 8.18 24.32 8.65
N GLU A 71 8.08 24.80 7.41
CA GLU A 71 8.36 26.17 7.04
C GLU A 71 7.18 27.11 7.34
N HIS A 72 6.01 26.54 7.60
CA HIS A 72 4.81 27.26 8.01
C HIS A 72 4.85 27.60 9.51
N ALA A 73 4.34 28.77 9.92
CA ALA A 73 4.51 29.33 11.27
C ALA A 73 4.10 28.40 12.43
N TYR A 74 3.14 27.51 12.19
CA TYR A 74 2.63 26.55 13.18
C TYR A 74 3.05 25.09 12.89
N GLY A 75 3.54 24.82 11.68
CA GLY A 75 3.81 23.48 11.16
C GLY A 75 2.59 22.57 11.08
N TYR A 76 2.53 21.70 10.07
CA TYR A 76 1.37 20.82 9.88
C TYR A 76 1.71 19.50 9.19
N TRP A 77 0.84 18.51 9.40
CA TRP A 77 0.80 17.26 8.64
C TRP A 77 -0.12 17.39 7.44
N VAL A 78 0.26 16.82 6.30
CA VAL A 78 -0.59 16.65 5.11
C VAL A 78 -1.27 15.29 5.22
N ILE A 79 -2.60 15.30 5.17
CA ILE A 79 -3.44 14.14 5.45
C ILE A 79 -4.27 13.79 4.23
N LYS A 80 -4.21 12.52 3.81
CA LYS A 80 -5.18 11.93 2.89
C LYS A 80 -6.40 11.43 3.68
N ASN A 81 -7.57 11.92 3.33
CA ASN A 81 -8.84 11.43 3.88
C ASN A 81 -9.43 10.31 3.00
N SER A 82 -10.55 9.74 3.43
CA SER A 82 -11.24 8.62 2.76
C SER A 82 -12.69 8.95 2.38
N TRP A 83 -12.99 10.23 2.12
CA TRP A 83 -14.37 10.71 1.84
C TRP A 83 -14.61 11.09 0.38
N GLY A 84 -13.73 10.66 -0.52
CA GLY A 84 -13.80 10.99 -1.95
C GLY A 84 -12.80 12.06 -2.34
N ASP A 85 -12.48 12.11 -3.63
CA ASP A 85 -11.56 13.08 -4.19
C ASP A 85 -12.21 14.47 -4.28
N ASP A 86 -13.55 14.56 -4.28
CA ASP A 86 -14.32 15.81 -4.26
C ASP A 86 -14.40 16.46 -2.87
N TRP A 87 -13.78 15.86 -1.86
CA TRP A 87 -13.72 16.38 -0.50
C TRP A 87 -12.41 17.15 -0.25
N GLY A 88 -12.42 18.07 0.70
CA GLY A 88 -11.25 18.87 1.07
C GLY A 88 -11.32 20.29 0.51
N TRP A 89 -10.37 21.13 0.90
CA TRP A 89 -10.37 22.55 0.48
C TRP A 89 -10.09 22.71 -1.01
N GLU A 90 -9.21 21.85 -1.56
CA GLU A 90 -8.81 21.88 -2.96
C GLU A 90 -9.56 20.88 -3.85
N GLU A 91 -10.61 20.21 -3.31
CA GLU A 91 -11.30 19.10 -3.97
C GLU A 91 -10.31 18.04 -4.47
N ASP A 92 -9.41 17.62 -3.58
CA ASP A 92 -8.35 16.63 -3.85
C ASP A 92 -8.35 15.43 -2.88
N GLY A 93 -9.26 15.42 -1.91
CA GLY A 93 -9.36 14.42 -0.84
C GLY A 93 -8.41 14.64 0.33
N TYR A 94 -7.67 15.77 0.37
CA TYR A 94 -6.68 16.06 1.39
C TYR A 94 -7.08 17.19 2.33
N PHE A 95 -6.39 17.24 3.46
CA PHE A 95 -6.39 18.39 4.35
C PHE A 95 -5.09 18.49 5.15
N ASN A 96 -4.86 19.65 5.73
CA ASN A 96 -3.72 19.89 6.60
C ASN A 96 -4.17 19.96 8.06
N ILE A 97 -3.40 19.39 8.99
CA ILE A 97 -3.69 19.44 10.43
C ILE A 97 -2.47 19.93 11.20
N ILE A 98 -2.68 20.89 12.11
CA ILE A 98 -1.59 21.42 12.96
C ILE A 98 -0.95 20.28 13.76
N TYR A 99 0.37 20.32 13.87
CA TYR A 99 1.10 19.35 14.67
C TYR A 99 0.58 19.22 16.11
N GLY A 100 0.48 17.99 16.60
CA GLY A 100 0.00 17.67 17.96
C GLY A 100 -1.49 17.91 18.20
N SER A 101 -2.24 18.34 17.19
CA SER A 101 -3.69 18.57 17.31
C SER A 101 -4.50 17.27 17.19
N CYS A 102 -5.70 17.26 17.75
CA CYS A 102 -6.70 16.19 17.58
C CYS A 102 -6.17 14.76 17.85
N PHE A 103 -5.18 14.60 18.75
CA PHE A 103 -4.50 13.33 19.03
C PHE A 103 -3.76 12.68 17.85
N ILE A 104 -3.47 13.44 16.77
CA ILE A 104 -2.80 12.92 15.56
C ILE A 104 -1.40 12.36 15.84
N GLU A 105 -0.71 12.90 16.86
CA GLU A 105 0.62 12.47 17.32
C GLU A 105 0.55 11.60 18.60
N GLU A 106 -0.65 11.23 19.06
CA GLU A 106 -0.86 10.42 20.27
C GLU A 106 -1.53 9.07 19.98
N SER A 107 -2.09 8.94 18.78
CA SER A 107 -2.73 7.71 18.30
C SER A 107 -1.70 6.65 17.91
N GLY A 108 -2.12 5.39 17.82
CA GLY A 108 -1.27 4.33 17.28
C GLY A 108 -0.86 4.66 15.84
N VAL A 109 0.44 4.85 15.61
CA VAL A 109 1.01 5.17 14.30
C VAL A 109 1.52 3.88 13.66
N TYR A 110 1.09 3.62 12.43
CA TYR A 110 1.45 2.41 11.69
C TYR A 110 1.84 2.76 10.26
N TYR A 111 2.75 1.99 9.69
CA TYR A 111 3.07 2.04 8.27
C TYR A 111 2.87 0.67 7.64
N ALA A 112 2.66 0.65 6.33
CA ALA A 112 2.74 -0.56 5.54
C ALA A 112 4.17 -0.70 5.01
N GLU A 113 4.78 -1.87 5.16
CA GLU A 113 6.03 -2.16 4.45
C GLU A 113 5.67 -2.59 3.03
N ALA A 114 6.19 -1.86 2.05
CA ALA A 114 6.40 -2.45 0.73
C ALA A 114 7.48 -3.52 0.94
N GLY A 115 7.07 -4.79 1.05
CA GLY A 115 8.03 -5.88 1.21
C GLY A 115 9.05 -5.84 0.09
N THR A 116 10.30 -6.20 0.40
CA THR A 116 11.37 -6.22 -0.60
C THR A 116 11.07 -7.29 -1.65
N GLU A 117 11.23 -6.93 -2.93
CA GLU A 117 11.08 -7.87 -4.05
C GLU A 117 12.01 -9.08 -3.86
N GLU A 118 11.41 -10.25 -3.76
CA GLU A 118 12.10 -11.54 -3.62
C GLU A 118 12.28 -12.18 -5.00
N TRP A 119 11.28 -12.01 -5.87
CA TRP A 119 11.29 -12.53 -7.23
C TRP A 119 10.45 -11.66 -8.16
N SER A 120 10.83 -11.60 -9.44
CA SER A 120 10.04 -10.95 -10.48
C SER A 120 10.12 -11.61 -11.85
N VAL A 121 9.13 -11.26 -12.66
CA VAL A 121 9.09 -11.48 -14.10
C VAL A 121 9.36 -10.17 -14.80
N GLN A 122 10.32 -10.17 -15.71
CA GLN A 122 10.65 -9.03 -16.56
C GLN A 122 10.22 -9.27 -18.00
N ASP A 123 9.76 -8.22 -18.67
CA ASP A 123 9.55 -8.23 -20.12
C ASP A 123 10.88 -8.18 -20.90
N SER A 124 10.80 -8.26 -22.23
CA SER A 124 11.98 -8.20 -23.09
C SER A 124 12.74 -6.87 -23.04
N ALA A 125 12.17 -5.81 -22.47
CA ALA A 125 12.81 -4.53 -22.26
C ALA A 125 13.49 -4.42 -20.87
N GLY A 126 13.37 -5.44 -20.02
CA GLY A 126 13.89 -5.45 -18.66
C GLY A 126 12.99 -4.75 -17.64
N THR A 127 11.72 -4.51 -17.99
CA THR A 127 10.74 -3.91 -17.07
C THR A 127 10.05 -5.00 -16.26
N ASN A 128 9.98 -4.85 -14.94
CA ASN A 128 9.18 -5.74 -14.09
C ASN A 128 7.70 -5.67 -14.51
N VAL A 129 7.10 -6.84 -14.75
CA VAL A 129 5.67 -6.99 -15.11
C VAL A 129 4.89 -7.80 -14.07
N ALA A 130 5.58 -8.54 -13.23
CA ALA A 130 5.07 -9.12 -12.00
C ALA A 130 6.20 -9.22 -10.97
N SER A 131 5.88 -9.11 -9.70
CA SER A 131 6.82 -9.33 -8.60
C SER A 131 6.14 -10.00 -7.42
N VAL A 132 6.92 -10.72 -6.61
CA VAL A 132 6.54 -11.28 -5.32
C VAL A 132 7.57 -10.81 -4.30
N ASN A 133 7.12 -10.29 -3.17
CA ASN A 133 8.00 -9.83 -2.10
C ASN A 133 8.16 -10.86 -0.97
N GLU A 134 9.04 -10.55 -0.02
CA GLU A 134 9.32 -11.37 1.17
C GLU A 134 8.09 -11.65 2.06
N LEU A 135 7.00 -10.89 1.92
CA LEU A 135 5.75 -11.11 2.65
C LEU A 135 4.79 -12.04 1.87
N GLY A 136 5.16 -12.45 0.65
CA GLY A 136 4.29 -13.18 -0.27
C GLY A 136 3.23 -12.32 -0.93
N THR A 137 3.41 -11.00 -0.94
CA THR A 137 2.54 -10.10 -1.71
C THR A 137 3.00 -10.14 -3.16
N MET A 138 2.09 -10.46 -4.07
CA MET A 138 2.31 -10.41 -5.51
C MET A 138 1.74 -9.10 -6.07
N VAL A 139 2.53 -8.41 -6.88
CA VAL A 139 2.12 -7.23 -7.64
C VAL A 139 2.16 -7.58 -9.12
N LEU A 140 1.03 -7.39 -9.82
CA LEU A 140 0.89 -7.59 -11.25
C LEU A 140 0.68 -6.25 -11.93
N LYS A 141 1.41 -6.00 -13.03
CA LYS A 141 1.14 -4.85 -13.89
C LYS A 141 -0.21 -4.96 -14.60
N GLY A 142 -0.64 -6.19 -14.86
CA GLY A 142 -1.94 -6.51 -15.46
C GLY A 142 -2.92 -7.07 -14.42
N THR A 143 -3.72 -8.03 -14.88
CA THR A 143 -4.79 -8.67 -14.10
C THR A 143 -4.53 -10.16 -13.89
N CYS A 144 -5.22 -10.76 -12.93
CA CYS A 144 -5.23 -12.20 -12.69
C CYS A 144 -6.52 -12.83 -13.19
N SER A 145 -6.38 -14.00 -13.82
CA SER A 145 -7.50 -14.84 -14.25
C SER A 145 -7.30 -16.27 -13.74
N ALA A 146 -8.37 -16.89 -13.24
CA ALA A 146 -8.33 -18.23 -12.63
C ALA A 146 -9.45 -19.13 -13.18
N GLY A 147 -9.24 -20.45 -13.11
CA GLY A 147 -10.29 -21.45 -13.33
C GLY A 147 -10.56 -21.80 -14.80
N GLY A 148 -9.57 -21.62 -15.68
CA GLY A 148 -9.67 -21.95 -17.10
C GLY A 148 -8.32 -22.36 -17.69
N THR A 149 -8.31 -22.90 -18.91
CA THR A 149 -7.06 -23.34 -19.56
C THR A 149 -6.15 -22.16 -19.88
N CYS A 150 -4.92 -22.21 -19.40
CA CYS A 150 -3.94 -21.14 -19.58
C CYS A 150 -3.11 -21.37 -20.85
N THR A 151 -3.48 -20.68 -21.94
CA THR A 151 -2.68 -20.68 -23.18
C THR A 151 -1.70 -19.51 -23.17
N ALA A 152 -0.45 -19.78 -22.80
CA ALA A 152 0.58 -18.75 -22.66
C ALA A 152 0.89 -18.02 -23.99
N PRO A 153 0.79 -16.67 -24.03
CA PRO A 153 1.30 -15.87 -25.14
C PRO A 153 2.82 -16.00 -25.31
N SER A 154 3.34 -15.57 -26.46
CA SER A 154 4.78 -15.46 -26.69
C SER A 154 5.44 -14.56 -25.63
N ASN A 155 6.66 -14.91 -25.23
CA ASN A 155 7.45 -14.18 -24.22
C ASN A 155 6.83 -14.17 -22.81
N SER A 156 5.98 -15.14 -22.48
CA SER A 156 5.48 -15.32 -21.12
C SER A 156 6.48 -16.08 -20.26
N PHE A 157 6.51 -15.78 -18.97
CA PHE A 157 6.99 -16.73 -17.96
C PHE A 157 5.93 -17.81 -17.78
N ILE A 158 6.32 -19.09 -17.80
CA ILE A 158 5.39 -20.21 -17.83
C ILE A 158 5.70 -21.16 -16.67
N VAL A 159 4.67 -21.52 -15.91
CA VAL A 159 4.68 -22.63 -14.95
C VAL A 159 4.03 -23.83 -15.61
N GLN A 160 4.75 -24.96 -15.62
CA GLN A 160 4.30 -26.20 -16.23
C GLN A 160 4.22 -27.32 -15.19
N ASN A 161 3.27 -28.23 -15.37
CA ASN A 161 3.23 -29.47 -14.60
C ASN A 161 4.28 -30.49 -15.09
N SER A 162 4.41 -31.60 -14.37
CA SER A 162 5.34 -32.69 -14.68
C SER A 162 5.12 -33.34 -16.07
N GLY A 163 3.93 -33.17 -16.65
CA GLY A 163 3.59 -33.60 -18.01
C GLY A 163 3.97 -32.60 -19.12
N GLY A 164 4.50 -31.43 -18.77
CA GLY A 164 4.84 -30.34 -19.70
C GLY A 164 3.63 -29.49 -20.15
N GLY A 165 2.47 -29.66 -19.53
CA GLY A 165 1.31 -28.80 -19.75
C GLY A 165 1.44 -27.50 -18.95
N THR A 166 1.08 -26.37 -19.56
CA THR A 166 1.02 -25.08 -18.88
C THR A 166 -0.10 -25.07 -17.85
N VAL A 167 0.21 -24.73 -16.61
CA VAL A 167 -0.76 -24.60 -15.51
C VAL A 167 -0.87 -23.17 -14.98
N GLY A 168 0.07 -22.32 -15.36
CA GLY A 168 -0.02 -20.89 -15.18
C GLY A 168 1.01 -20.12 -15.99
N TYR A 169 0.79 -18.84 -16.20
CA TYR A 169 1.77 -17.97 -16.86
C TYR A 169 1.64 -16.52 -16.42
N VAL A 170 2.72 -15.75 -16.59
CA VAL A 170 2.71 -14.28 -16.57
C VAL A 170 3.15 -13.79 -17.95
N ASP A 171 2.29 -13.03 -18.63
CA ASP A 171 2.60 -12.48 -19.96
C ASP A 171 3.40 -11.16 -19.89
N SER A 172 3.85 -10.67 -21.05
CA SER A 172 4.62 -9.42 -21.15
C SER A 172 3.85 -8.16 -20.78
N SER A 173 2.54 -8.23 -20.57
CA SER A 173 1.72 -7.14 -20.06
C SER A 173 1.51 -7.24 -18.55
N GLY A 174 1.99 -8.31 -17.93
CA GLY A 174 1.83 -8.60 -16.51
C GLY A 174 0.49 -9.25 -16.16
N ASN A 175 -0.20 -9.87 -17.11
CA ASN A 175 -1.39 -10.66 -16.79
C ASN A 175 -0.98 -12.06 -16.30
N LEU A 176 -1.54 -12.45 -15.16
CA LEU A 176 -1.43 -13.79 -14.60
C LEU A 176 -2.62 -14.64 -15.05
N CYS A 177 -2.34 -15.86 -15.49
CA CYS A 177 -3.34 -16.91 -15.64
C CYS A 177 -2.96 -18.09 -14.77
N ILE A 178 -3.92 -18.66 -14.05
CA ILE A 178 -3.79 -19.90 -13.27
C ILE A 178 -4.96 -20.85 -13.60
N GLU A 179 -4.69 -22.14 -13.73
CA GLU A 179 -5.72 -23.10 -14.18
C GLU A 179 -6.72 -23.48 -13.10
N THR A 180 -6.29 -23.49 -11.83
CA THR A 180 -7.13 -23.83 -10.68
C THR A 180 -6.96 -22.82 -9.55
N GLY A 181 -7.77 -22.94 -8.50
CA GLY A 181 -7.78 -21.98 -7.40
C GLY A 181 -8.51 -20.68 -7.73
N ASP A 182 -8.06 -19.61 -7.10
CA ASP A 182 -8.56 -18.26 -7.30
C ASP A 182 -7.44 -17.21 -7.27
N CYS A 183 -7.76 -16.02 -7.78
CA CYS A 183 -6.88 -14.86 -7.74
C CYS A 183 -6.96 -14.17 -6.37
N SER A 184 -6.74 -14.92 -5.29
CA SER A 184 -6.73 -14.37 -3.93
C SER A 184 -5.33 -14.44 -3.30
N GLY A 185 -5.16 -13.65 -2.25
CA GLY A 185 -4.02 -13.74 -1.36
C GLY A 185 -4.47 -13.74 0.10
N GLY A 186 -3.51 -13.73 1.01
CA GLY A 186 -3.73 -13.74 2.45
C GLY A 186 -3.88 -15.16 3.01
N SER A 187 -3.33 -16.15 2.32
CA SER A 187 -3.26 -17.52 2.83
C SER A 187 -2.46 -17.56 4.14
N ALA A 188 -2.95 -18.33 5.12
CA ALA A 188 -2.30 -18.41 6.44
C ALA A 188 -0.87 -18.97 6.36
N ASN A 189 -0.58 -19.82 5.37
CA ASN A 189 0.75 -20.29 4.98
C ASN A 189 0.69 -20.96 3.60
N CYS A 190 1.84 -21.06 2.93
CA CYS A 190 2.00 -21.75 1.64
C CYS A 190 2.91 -22.99 1.74
N ASN A 191 2.80 -23.75 2.83
CA ASN A 191 3.72 -24.85 3.16
C ASN A 191 3.36 -26.22 2.56
N SER A 192 2.30 -26.32 1.75
CA SER A 192 1.80 -27.61 1.24
C SER A 192 1.34 -27.55 -0.21
N PRO A 193 2.22 -27.16 -1.15
CA PRO A 193 1.90 -27.25 -2.58
C PRO A 193 1.64 -28.71 -3.00
N SER A 194 0.73 -28.93 -3.95
CA SER A 194 0.51 -30.27 -4.52
C SER A 194 1.56 -30.58 -5.60
N GLY A 195 2.11 -31.80 -5.53
CA GLY A 195 3.11 -32.31 -6.46
C GLY A 195 4.30 -31.38 -6.73
N ASP A 196 4.68 -31.27 -8.00
CA ASP A 196 5.75 -30.37 -8.45
C ASP A 196 5.24 -28.94 -8.54
N ALA A 197 5.90 -28.00 -7.83
CA ALA A 197 5.47 -26.62 -7.77
C ALA A 197 6.61 -25.63 -8.03
N PHE A 198 6.26 -24.49 -8.62
CA PHE A 198 7.10 -23.30 -8.58
C PHE A 198 6.88 -22.60 -7.24
N ILE A 199 7.94 -22.42 -6.46
CA ILE A 199 7.87 -21.90 -5.08
C ILE A 199 8.77 -20.68 -4.97
N VAL A 200 8.26 -19.62 -4.33
CA VAL A 200 9.03 -18.47 -3.86
C VAL A 200 9.17 -18.56 -2.35
N GLN A 201 10.40 -18.44 -1.85
CA GLN A 201 10.71 -18.48 -0.42
C GLN A 201 11.28 -17.14 0.03
N ASP A 202 10.97 -16.72 1.25
CA ASP A 202 11.60 -15.55 1.86
C ASP A 202 13.07 -15.80 2.24
N SER A 203 13.73 -14.74 2.70
CA SER A 203 15.13 -14.78 3.17
C SER A 203 15.40 -15.77 4.32
N THR A 204 14.36 -16.29 4.99
CA THR A 204 14.45 -17.27 6.06
C THR A 204 14.21 -18.70 5.57
N GLY A 205 13.85 -18.89 4.30
CA GLY A 205 13.54 -20.17 3.67
C GLY A 205 12.09 -20.62 3.85
N VAL A 206 11.19 -19.72 4.27
CA VAL A 206 9.75 -20.01 4.41
C VAL A 206 9.07 -19.79 3.06
N ASN A 207 8.17 -20.70 2.67
CA ASN A 207 7.38 -20.55 1.45
C ASN A 207 6.36 -19.41 1.61
N VAL A 208 6.47 -18.40 0.77
CA VAL A 208 5.59 -17.22 0.78
C VAL A 208 4.65 -17.17 -0.44
N ALA A 209 5.02 -17.86 -1.52
CA ALA A 209 4.14 -18.06 -2.67
C ALA A 209 4.42 -19.39 -3.38
N TYR A 210 3.42 -19.93 -4.05
CA TYR A 210 3.63 -20.99 -5.05
C TYR A 210 2.58 -20.94 -6.17
N ILE A 211 2.92 -21.57 -7.30
CA ILE A 211 1.96 -22.13 -8.25
C ILE A 211 2.27 -23.63 -8.37
N ASP A 212 1.29 -24.47 -8.06
CA ASP A 212 1.50 -25.92 -7.93
C ASP A 212 1.19 -26.71 -9.22
N GLU A 213 1.29 -28.04 -9.16
CA GLU A 213 1.13 -28.91 -10.34
C GLU A 213 -0.27 -28.85 -10.96
N THR A 214 -1.27 -28.38 -10.20
CA THR A 214 -2.65 -28.21 -10.65
C THR A 214 -2.92 -26.79 -11.16
N GLY A 215 -1.96 -25.88 -10.98
CA GLY A 215 -2.12 -24.47 -11.26
C GLY A 215 -2.83 -23.72 -10.15
N ASP A 216 -2.81 -24.21 -8.90
CA ASP A 216 -3.35 -23.48 -7.75
C ASP A 216 -2.33 -22.44 -7.26
N LEU A 217 -2.80 -21.24 -6.96
CA LEU A 217 -1.99 -20.12 -6.48
C LEU A 217 -2.10 -20.01 -4.95
N CYS A 218 -0.96 -19.93 -4.27
CA CYS A 218 -0.92 -19.52 -2.88
C CYS A 218 -0.05 -18.29 -2.72
N LEU A 219 -0.54 -17.32 -1.95
CA LEU A 219 0.16 -16.10 -1.54
C LEU A 219 -0.08 -15.87 -0.05
N THR A 220 0.98 -15.79 0.75
CA THR A 220 0.84 -15.40 2.17
C THR A 220 0.50 -13.92 2.34
N GLY A 221 0.91 -13.09 1.38
CA GLY A 221 0.56 -11.68 1.28
C GLY A 221 -0.60 -11.45 0.33
N TYR A 222 -0.75 -10.23 -0.19
CA TYR A 222 -1.89 -9.86 -1.03
C TYR A 222 -1.60 -10.05 -2.52
N LEU A 223 -2.66 -10.17 -3.32
CA LEU A 223 -2.57 -9.99 -4.77
C LEU A 223 -2.97 -8.56 -5.12
N ILE A 224 -2.09 -7.83 -5.78
CA ILE A 224 -2.32 -6.46 -6.24
C ILE A 224 -2.30 -6.47 -7.77
N GLU A 225 -3.46 -6.20 -8.38
CA GLU A 225 -3.62 -6.07 -9.84
C GLU A 225 -3.49 -4.62 -10.28
N ASN A 226 -3.04 -4.39 -11.52
CA ASN A 226 -2.80 -3.07 -12.10
C ASN A 226 -1.83 -2.21 -11.25
N GLY A 227 -0.88 -2.86 -10.59
CA GLY A 227 0.14 -2.23 -9.76
C GLY A 227 1.40 -1.84 -10.54
N SER A 228 2.43 -1.44 -9.79
CA SER A 228 3.78 -1.19 -10.28
C SER A 228 4.72 -2.22 -9.66
N PRO A 229 4.98 -3.35 -10.35
CA PRO A 229 5.77 -4.45 -9.82
C PRO A 229 7.26 -4.15 -9.68
#